data_AF-A0A1X7L992-F1
#
_entry.id   AF-A0A1X7L992-F1
#
_cell.length_a   1.000
_cell.length_b   1.000
_cell.length_c   1.000
_cell.angle_alpha   90.00
_cell.angle_beta   90.00
_cell.angle_gamma   90.00
#
_symmetry.space_group_name_H-M   'P 1'
#
loop_
_entity.id
_entity.type
_entity.pdbx_description
1 polymer ?
#
loop_
_entity_poly.entity_id
_entity_poly.type
_entity_poly.pdbx_seq_one_letter_code
_entity_poly.pdbx_strand_id
1 'polypeptide(L)'
;MLQAHIFKAYMKRLFVLPAVALALSLAACGGNENKSTSTATEENKTEEVSTATETVPGIENVELSNTLSIEGNDQMKFNKELFRVKAGEPVELTLKNVGTLPKESMGHNLVILNPGVDIATFGGEATSAADSEYIPKTSLSSIAAHTKLLGPGEEDKISFTLEKGVYTFICSFPGHFGMMQGKIVAE
;
A
#
# COMPACT_ATOMS: atom_id res chain seq x y z
N MET A 1 -52.79 -12.13 -29.28
CA MET A 1 -52.03 -12.92 -30.29
C MET A 1 -50.57 -12.62 -30.02
N LEU A 2 -49.63 -13.50 -29.69
CA LEU A 2 -49.49 -14.96 -29.59
C LEU A 2 -48.07 -15.14 -28.97
N GLN A 3 -47.93 -15.34 -27.67
CA GLN A 3 -47.37 -16.56 -27.02
C GLN A 3 -46.34 -17.40 -27.82
N ALA A 4 -45.16 -17.64 -27.23
CA ALA A 4 -44.32 -18.87 -27.22
C ALA A 4 -42.83 -18.49 -26.98
N HIS A 5 -42.27 -18.54 -25.77
CA HIS A 5 -41.74 -19.73 -25.08
C HIS A 5 -40.97 -20.72 -25.97
N ILE A 6 -39.63 -20.70 -25.87
CA ILE A 6 -38.80 -21.88 -26.14
C ILE A 6 -37.86 -22.07 -24.95
N PHE A 7 -38.34 -22.90 -24.03
CA PHE A 7 -37.60 -23.54 -22.96
C PHE A 7 -36.81 -24.69 -23.60
N LYS A 8 -35.47 -24.66 -23.55
CA LYS A 8 -34.65 -25.82 -23.94
C LYS A 8 -34.14 -26.51 -22.68
N ALA A 9 -34.91 -27.50 -22.25
CA ALA A 9 -34.51 -28.48 -21.26
C ALA A 9 -33.52 -29.50 -21.86
N TYR A 10 -32.89 -30.25 -20.94
CA TYR A 10 -32.16 -31.52 -21.14
C TYR A 10 -30.71 -31.45 -21.65
N MET A 11 -29.74 -31.78 -20.80
CA MET A 11 -29.36 -33.19 -20.62
C MET A 11 -28.53 -33.43 -19.35
N LYS A 12 -29.03 -34.35 -18.52
CA LYS A 12 -28.43 -34.90 -17.31
C LYS A 12 -27.64 -36.16 -17.69
N ARG A 13 -26.34 -36.20 -17.37
CA ARG A 13 -25.48 -37.41 -17.36
C ARG A 13 -24.48 -37.21 -16.21
N LEU A 14 -24.75 -37.68 -15.00
CA LEU A 14 -24.60 -39.05 -14.48
C LEU A 14 -23.16 -39.60 -14.56
N PHE A 15 -22.52 -39.66 -13.39
CA PHE A 15 -21.50 -40.62 -12.91
C PHE A 15 -20.19 -40.80 -13.69
N VAL A 16 -19.03 -40.57 -13.04
CA VAL A 16 -18.13 -41.62 -12.50
C VAL A 16 -16.96 -40.93 -11.73
N LEU A 17 -16.85 -41.24 -10.43
CA LEU A 17 -15.67 -41.04 -9.58
C LEU A 17 -14.59 -42.09 -9.92
N PRO A 18 -13.31 -41.77 -9.66
CA PRO A 18 -12.50 -42.73 -8.93
C PRO A 18 -11.84 -42.07 -7.71
N ALA A 19 -12.17 -42.65 -6.55
CA ALA A 19 -11.41 -42.50 -5.33
C ALA A 19 -10.02 -43.12 -5.50
N VAL A 20 -8.98 -42.40 -5.08
CA VAL A 20 -7.67 -42.99 -4.79
C VAL A 20 -7.36 -42.67 -3.32
N ALA A 21 -7.39 -43.73 -2.53
CA ALA A 21 -6.95 -43.78 -1.14
C ALA A 21 -5.53 -44.39 -1.07
N LEU A 22 -4.94 -44.31 0.13
CA LEU A 22 -3.66 -44.87 0.62
C LEU A 22 -2.42 -43.98 0.33
N ALA A 23 -1.54 -43.68 1.30
CA ALA A 23 -1.20 -44.43 2.51
C ALA A 23 -0.72 -43.51 3.67
N LEU A 24 -0.93 -44.04 4.89
CA LEU A 24 -0.42 -43.53 6.16
C LEU A 24 1.10 -43.70 6.28
N SER A 25 1.73 -42.77 6.99
CA SER A 25 2.90 -43.06 7.84
C SER A 25 2.76 -42.34 9.17
N LEU A 26 2.88 -43.14 10.23
CA LEU A 26 2.89 -42.80 11.65
C LEU A 26 4.32 -42.52 12.13
N ALA A 27 4.40 -41.97 13.36
CA ALA A 27 5.55 -41.70 14.23
C ALA A 27 6.04 -40.23 14.18
N ALA A 28 6.22 -39.52 15.30
CA ALA A 28 6.58 -39.98 16.64
C ALA A 28 5.96 -39.12 17.76
N CYS A 29 5.72 -39.80 18.87
CA CYS A 29 5.30 -39.32 20.17
C CYS A 29 6.50 -38.75 20.96
N GLY A 30 6.27 -37.75 21.81
CA GLY A 30 7.26 -37.29 22.78
C GLY A 30 6.71 -36.15 23.63
N GLY A 31 5.84 -36.45 24.59
CA GLY A 31 5.30 -35.49 25.55
C GLY A 31 6.24 -35.22 26.74
N ASN A 32 5.97 -34.15 27.49
CA ASN A 32 5.74 -34.21 28.94
C ASN A 32 5.19 -32.87 29.45
N GLU A 33 4.26 -32.96 30.39
CA GLU A 33 3.63 -31.86 31.13
C GLU A 33 4.61 -31.24 32.14
N ASN A 34 4.55 -29.92 32.38
CA ASN A 34 4.57 -29.41 33.76
C ASN A 34 4.16 -27.92 33.89
N LYS A 35 2.98 -27.72 34.48
CA LYS A 35 2.66 -26.87 35.63
C LYS A 35 3.68 -25.78 36.07
N SER A 36 3.20 -24.53 35.96
CA SER A 36 3.12 -23.52 37.03
C SER A 36 4.39 -22.86 37.61
N THR A 37 4.35 -21.52 37.53
CA THR A 37 4.61 -20.57 38.63
C THR A 37 5.99 -19.91 38.75
N SER A 38 5.91 -18.56 38.81
CA SER A 38 6.82 -17.59 39.46
C SER A 38 8.14 -17.28 38.73
N THR A 39 8.68 -16.06 38.71
CA THR A 39 8.37 -14.75 39.30
C THR A 39 9.38 -13.76 38.70
N ALA A 40 8.97 -12.49 38.52
CA ALA A 40 9.77 -11.27 38.41
C ALA A 40 10.91 -11.20 37.37
N THR A 41 10.95 -10.12 36.59
CA THR A 41 11.52 -8.82 36.96
C THR A 41 11.54 -7.97 35.70
N GLU A 42 11.15 -6.70 35.82
CA GLU A 42 11.42 -5.67 34.83
C GLU A 42 12.92 -5.64 34.51
N GLU A 43 13.27 -5.72 33.24
CA GLU A 43 14.47 -5.04 32.76
C GLU A 43 14.16 -4.45 31.39
N ASN A 44 13.92 -3.15 31.47
CA ASN A 44 14.01 -2.15 30.43
C ASN A 44 15.17 -2.47 29.48
N LYS A 45 14.85 -3.11 28.35
CA LYS A 45 15.73 -3.15 27.20
C LYS A 45 15.14 -2.17 26.20
N THR A 46 15.63 -0.93 26.30
CA THR A 46 15.65 0.03 25.21
C THR A 46 16.19 -0.70 23.98
N GLU A 47 15.28 -1.17 23.12
CA GLU A 47 15.58 -1.48 21.75
C GLU A 47 15.90 -0.13 21.10
N GLU A 48 17.18 0.21 21.09
CA GLU A 48 17.72 1.11 20.08
C GLU A 48 17.37 0.50 18.73
N VAL A 49 16.28 1.02 18.15
CA VAL A 49 15.97 0.86 16.74
C VAL A 49 17.11 1.52 15.98
N SER A 50 18.08 0.69 15.64
CA SER A 50 19.16 0.99 14.70
C SER A 50 18.52 1.35 13.37
N THR A 51 18.22 2.63 13.21
CA THR A 51 17.90 3.24 11.92
C THR A 51 19.19 3.19 11.12
N ALA A 52 19.37 2.11 10.37
CA ALA A 52 20.31 2.09 9.26
C ALA A 52 19.91 3.25 8.34
N THR A 53 20.69 4.34 8.40
CA THR A 53 20.55 5.47 7.50
C THR A 53 20.82 4.96 6.09
N GLU A 54 19.76 4.57 5.38
CA GLU A 54 19.83 4.37 3.94
C GLU A 54 20.23 5.71 3.32
N THR A 55 21.44 5.76 2.75
CA THR A 55 21.86 6.91 1.95
C THR A 55 21.09 6.87 0.63
N VAL A 56 20.08 7.72 0.48
CA VAL A 56 19.31 7.86 -0.76
C VAL A 56 20.16 8.62 -1.80
N PRO A 57 20.54 8.02 -2.95
CA PRO A 57 21.37 8.70 -3.93
C PRO A 57 20.74 9.98 -4.47
N GLY A 58 21.55 11.03 -4.59
CA GLY A 58 21.12 12.31 -5.16
C GLY A 58 20.38 13.23 -4.17
N ILE A 59 20.15 12.79 -2.92
CA ILE A 59 19.46 13.60 -1.90
C ILE A 59 20.21 14.89 -1.57
N GLU A 60 21.54 14.89 -1.70
CA GLU A 60 22.40 16.06 -1.51
C GLU A 60 22.11 17.19 -2.52
N ASN A 61 21.48 16.86 -3.65
CA ASN A 61 21.09 17.82 -4.69
C ASN A 61 19.63 18.28 -4.55
N VAL A 62 18.91 17.80 -3.53
CA VAL A 62 17.52 18.16 -3.28
C VAL A 62 17.46 19.23 -2.20
N GLU A 63 16.76 20.33 -2.51
CA GLU A 63 16.51 21.42 -1.56
C GLU A 63 15.68 20.92 -0.36
N LEU A 64 16.10 21.30 0.84
CA LEU A 64 15.35 21.04 2.06
C LEU A 64 14.14 21.99 2.13
N SER A 65 12.92 21.45 2.01
CA SER A 65 11.69 22.24 2.07
C SER A 65 10.52 21.43 2.60
N ASN A 66 9.78 21.98 3.56
CA ASN A 66 8.53 21.41 4.06
C ASN A 66 7.31 21.84 3.23
N THR A 67 7.51 22.45 2.05
CA THR A 67 6.45 22.73 1.09
C THR A 67 6.73 21.95 -0.19
N LEU A 68 5.91 20.93 -0.43
CA LEU A 68 6.04 19.99 -1.54
C LEU A 68 4.97 20.27 -2.59
N SER A 69 5.39 20.37 -3.84
CA SER A 69 4.50 20.47 -4.99
C SER A 69 4.88 19.40 -6.01
N ILE A 70 3.90 18.58 -6.36
CA ILE A 70 4.02 17.40 -7.20
C ILE A 70 2.85 17.33 -8.18
N GLU A 71 3.14 16.92 -9.41
CA GLU A 71 2.15 16.76 -10.47
C GLU A 71 2.13 15.31 -10.94
N GLY A 72 0.94 14.75 -11.14
CA GLY A 72 0.71 13.47 -11.81
C GLY A 72 0.15 13.67 -13.22
N ASN A 73 0.55 12.83 -14.19
CA ASN A 73 0.15 12.96 -15.59
C ASN A 73 -0.37 11.64 -16.19
N ASP A 74 -0.94 11.73 -17.41
CA ASP A 74 -1.50 10.60 -18.16
C ASP A 74 -0.46 9.53 -18.56
N GLN A 75 0.84 9.75 -18.33
CA GLN A 75 1.90 8.75 -18.51
C GLN A 75 2.17 7.94 -17.22
N MET A 76 1.32 8.05 -16.20
CA MET A 76 1.50 7.42 -14.89
C MET A 76 2.82 7.82 -14.23
N LYS A 77 3.16 9.11 -14.31
CA LYS A 77 4.39 9.66 -13.74
C LYS A 77 4.11 10.82 -12.81
N PHE A 78 4.84 10.84 -11.71
CA PHE A 78 5.05 12.05 -10.95
C PHE A 78 6.17 12.87 -11.59
N ASN A 79 6.05 14.19 -11.59
CA ASN A 79 7.11 15.07 -12.08
C ASN A 79 8.35 15.11 -11.18
N LYS A 80 8.22 14.68 -9.92
CA LYS A 80 9.30 14.59 -8.92
C LYS A 80 9.20 13.27 -8.18
N GLU A 81 10.34 12.61 -8.01
CA GLU A 81 10.45 11.29 -7.37
C GLU A 81 11.30 11.32 -6.10
N LEU A 82 11.87 12.48 -5.72
CA LEU A 82 12.67 12.64 -4.52
C LEU A 82 12.41 13.99 -3.85
N PHE A 83 12.13 13.95 -2.54
CA PHE A 83 11.95 15.12 -1.69
C PHE A 83 12.82 15.02 -0.44
N ARG A 84 13.17 16.20 0.09
CA ARG A 84 13.92 16.35 1.33
C ARG A 84 13.17 17.32 2.24
N VAL A 85 12.76 16.83 3.41
CA VAL A 85 11.97 17.60 4.38
C VAL A 85 12.66 17.58 5.73
N LYS A 86 12.34 18.57 6.56
CA LYS A 86 12.77 18.60 7.97
C LYS A 86 11.82 17.75 8.80
N ALA A 87 12.38 16.78 9.52
CA ALA A 87 11.62 15.90 10.40
C ALA A 87 11.04 16.65 11.61
N GLY A 88 9.90 16.18 12.11
CA GLY A 88 9.22 16.74 13.29
C GLY A 88 8.52 18.09 13.07
N GLU A 89 8.59 18.65 11.87
CA GLU A 89 7.88 19.87 11.49
C GLU A 89 6.71 19.58 10.53
N PRO A 90 5.66 20.44 10.49
CA PRO A 90 4.59 20.30 9.51
C PRO A 90 5.14 20.36 8.08
N VAL A 91 4.71 19.42 7.25
CA VAL A 91 4.96 19.34 5.81
C VAL A 91 3.63 19.58 5.10
N GLU A 92 3.63 20.53 4.17
CA GLU A 92 2.51 20.84 3.30
C GLU A 92 2.77 20.20 1.93
N LEU A 93 1.91 19.30 1.47
CA LEU A 93 2.01 18.69 0.15
C LEU A 93 0.80 19.07 -0.70
N THR A 94 1.07 19.57 -1.90
CA THR A 94 0.07 19.78 -2.94
C THR A 94 0.31 18.79 -4.09
N LEU A 95 -0.68 17.95 -4.35
CA LEU A 95 -0.74 17.11 -5.54
C LEU A 95 -1.71 17.72 -6.55
N LYS A 96 -1.28 17.83 -7.81
CA LYS A 96 -2.14 18.21 -8.93
C LYS A 96 -2.14 17.12 -10.00
N ASN A 97 -3.30 16.75 -10.51
CA ASN A 97 -3.39 15.92 -11.70
C ASN A 97 -3.44 16.84 -12.94
N VAL A 98 -2.36 16.85 -13.73
CA VAL A 98 -2.23 17.64 -14.97
C VAL A 98 -2.62 16.85 -16.22
N GLY A 99 -3.09 15.62 -16.04
CA GLY A 99 -3.64 14.79 -17.09
C GLY A 99 -4.97 15.30 -17.64
N THR A 100 -5.45 14.59 -18.66
CA THR A 100 -6.69 14.89 -19.39
C THR A 100 -7.65 13.72 -19.41
N LEU A 101 -7.19 12.52 -19.02
CA LEU A 101 -8.01 11.32 -19.01
C LEU A 101 -8.96 11.28 -17.79
N PRO A 102 -10.13 10.61 -17.91
CA PRO A 102 -11.11 10.55 -16.82
C PRO A 102 -10.56 9.90 -15.54
N LYS A 103 -11.02 10.40 -14.38
CA LYS A 103 -10.62 9.96 -13.03
C LYS A 103 -10.78 8.45 -12.83
N GLU A 104 -11.82 7.86 -13.41
CA GLU A 104 -12.15 6.44 -13.31
C GLU A 104 -11.13 5.55 -14.04
N SER A 105 -10.36 6.12 -14.97
CA SER A 105 -9.38 5.41 -15.80
C SER A 105 -7.93 5.83 -15.57
N MET A 106 -7.71 7.07 -15.11
CA MET A 106 -6.38 7.68 -14.92
C MET A 106 -6.39 8.61 -13.71
N GLY A 107 -7.01 8.17 -12.63
CA GLY A 107 -6.99 8.90 -11.37
C GLY A 107 -5.61 8.80 -10.72
N HIS A 108 -5.19 9.87 -10.04
CA HIS A 108 -3.95 9.89 -9.28
C HIS A 108 -4.21 10.33 -7.85
N ASN A 109 -3.78 9.50 -6.90
CA ASN A 109 -3.57 9.92 -5.51
C ASN A 109 -2.08 9.86 -5.20
N LEU A 110 -1.69 10.37 -4.04
CA LEU A 110 -0.37 10.18 -3.47
C LEU A 110 -0.54 9.66 -2.05
N VAL A 111 0.03 8.48 -1.80
CA VAL A 111 0.03 7.79 -0.51
C VAL A 111 1.46 7.70 -0.03
N ILE A 112 1.75 8.29 1.13
CA ILE A 112 3.04 8.19 1.81
C ILE A 112 2.96 6.98 2.73
N LEU A 113 3.78 5.98 2.47
CA LEU A 113 3.86 4.75 3.25
C LEU A 113 4.87 4.90 4.38
N ASN A 114 4.56 4.29 5.53
CA ASN A 114 5.50 4.15 6.63
C ASN A 114 6.75 3.37 6.16
N PRO A 115 7.92 3.60 6.78
CA PRO A 115 9.15 2.90 6.40
C PRO A 115 9.00 1.38 6.49
N GLY A 116 9.55 0.65 5.52
CA GLY A 116 9.54 -0.81 5.49
C GLY A 116 8.26 -1.47 4.94
N VAL A 117 7.25 -0.70 4.54
CA VAL A 117 6.05 -1.25 3.89
C VAL A 117 6.40 -1.82 2.50
N ASP A 118 5.98 -3.07 2.25
CA ASP A 118 6.11 -3.68 0.93
C ASP A 118 5.09 -3.10 -0.06
N ILE A 119 5.60 -2.46 -1.11
CA ILE A 119 4.80 -1.71 -2.08
C ILE A 119 3.90 -2.65 -2.89
N ALA A 120 4.40 -3.84 -3.25
CA ALA A 120 3.64 -4.78 -4.07
C ALA A 120 2.43 -5.33 -3.30
N THR A 121 2.61 -5.66 -2.02
CA THR A 121 1.53 -6.09 -1.13
C THR A 121 0.51 -4.97 -0.94
N PHE A 122 0.95 -3.76 -0.58
CA PHE A 122 0.05 -2.62 -0.39
C PHE A 122 -0.73 -2.28 -1.67
N GLY A 123 -0.05 -2.21 -2.82
CA GLY A 123 -0.65 -1.93 -4.12
C GLY A 123 -1.63 -3.02 -4.59
N GLY A 124 -1.34 -4.28 -4.26
CA GLY A 124 -2.24 -5.40 -4.49
C GLY A 124 -3.55 -5.26 -3.71
N GLU A 125 -3.48 -4.91 -2.42
CA GLU A 125 -4.67 -4.64 -1.60
C GLU A 125 -5.44 -3.41 -2.10
N ALA A 126 -4.72 -2.34 -2.44
CA ALA A 126 -5.30 -1.08 -2.92
C ALA A 126 -6.17 -1.26 -4.16
N THR A 127 -5.83 -2.21 -5.03
CA THR A 127 -6.60 -2.52 -6.25
C THR A 127 -8.07 -2.86 -5.97
N SER A 128 -8.38 -3.42 -4.80
CA SER A 128 -9.75 -3.78 -4.40
C SER A 128 -10.48 -2.68 -3.62
N ALA A 129 -9.83 -1.54 -3.36
CA ALA A 129 -10.32 -0.49 -2.47
C ALA A 129 -10.95 0.70 -3.22
N ALA A 130 -11.65 0.46 -4.34
CA ALA A 130 -12.24 1.50 -5.17
C ALA A 130 -13.20 2.42 -4.38
N ASP A 131 -14.00 1.86 -3.48
CA ASP A 131 -14.96 2.60 -2.63
C ASP A 131 -14.30 3.53 -1.60
N SER A 132 -12.98 3.40 -1.42
CA SER A 132 -12.17 4.27 -0.54
C SER A 132 -11.01 4.90 -1.30
N GLU A 133 -11.25 5.27 -2.57
CA GLU A 133 -10.26 5.99 -3.40
C GLU A 133 -8.92 5.26 -3.53
N TYR A 134 -8.99 3.92 -3.53
CA TYR A 134 -7.85 3.00 -3.54
C TYR A 134 -6.96 3.07 -2.30
N ILE A 135 -7.54 3.49 -1.17
CA ILE A 135 -6.92 3.39 0.16
C ILE A 135 -7.45 2.13 0.87
N PRO A 136 -6.66 1.05 0.98
CA PRO A 136 -7.12 -0.19 1.60
C PRO A 136 -7.28 -0.02 3.12
N LYS A 137 -8.52 -0.21 3.60
CA LYS A 137 -8.88 -0.07 5.02
C LYS A 137 -8.12 -1.03 5.95
N THR A 138 -7.69 -2.17 5.42
CA THR A 138 -6.88 -3.18 6.12
C THR A 138 -5.44 -2.73 6.40
N SER A 139 -4.97 -1.73 5.66
CA SER A 139 -3.57 -1.28 5.67
C SER A 139 -3.43 0.20 6.06
N LEU A 140 -4.40 0.77 6.77
CA LEU A 140 -4.35 2.17 7.22
C LEU A 140 -3.13 2.45 8.12
N SER A 141 -2.71 1.48 8.94
CA SER A 141 -1.51 1.61 9.78
C SER A 141 -0.21 1.66 8.97
N SER A 142 -0.24 1.30 7.69
CA SER A 142 0.90 1.38 6.77
C SER A 142 1.05 2.75 6.13
N ILE A 143 0.10 3.67 6.34
CA ILE A 143 0.04 4.98 5.68
C ILE A 143 0.41 6.07 6.69
N ALA A 144 1.38 6.91 6.34
CA ALA A 144 1.73 8.11 7.09
C ALA A 144 0.78 9.27 6.76
N ALA A 145 0.49 9.46 5.48
CA ALA A 145 -0.48 10.45 4.98
C ALA A 145 -0.91 10.09 3.55
N HIS A 146 -2.05 10.62 3.10
CA HIS A 146 -2.46 10.47 1.70
C HIS A 146 -3.36 11.63 1.24
N THR A 147 -3.35 11.89 -0.06
CA THR A 147 -4.31 12.78 -0.73
C THR A 147 -5.61 12.03 -1.07
N LYS A 148 -6.61 12.76 -1.54
CA LYS A 148 -7.73 12.19 -2.30
C LYS A 148 -7.27 11.63 -3.64
N LEU A 149 -8.13 10.84 -4.28
CA LEU A 149 -7.96 10.50 -5.70
C LEU A 149 -8.36 11.69 -6.56
N LEU A 150 -7.49 12.09 -7.48
CA LEU A 150 -7.69 13.26 -8.33
C LEU A 150 -7.96 12.87 -9.78
N GLY A 151 -9.00 13.46 -10.35
CA GLY A 151 -9.28 13.50 -11.78
C GLY A 151 -8.53 14.63 -12.49
N PRO A 152 -8.73 14.79 -13.81
CA PRO A 152 -7.98 15.75 -14.61
C PRO A 152 -8.24 17.19 -14.16
N GLY A 153 -7.17 17.94 -13.92
CA GLY A 153 -7.21 19.32 -13.47
C GLY A 153 -7.50 19.51 -11.98
N GLU A 154 -7.80 18.43 -11.24
CA GLU A 154 -8.02 18.50 -9.79
C GLU A 154 -6.70 18.66 -9.02
N GLU A 155 -6.79 19.27 -7.85
CA GLU A 155 -5.70 19.47 -6.91
C GLU A 155 -6.19 19.14 -5.49
N ASP A 156 -5.31 18.55 -4.68
CA ASP A 156 -5.55 18.35 -3.25
C ASP A 156 -4.30 18.73 -2.44
N LYS A 157 -4.54 19.29 -1.26
CA LYS A 157 -3.51 19.78 -0.36
C LYS A 157 -3.67 19.15 1.01
N ILE A 158 -2.61 18.51 1.48
CA ILE A 158 -2.56 17.83 2.78
C ILE A 158 -1.43 18.40 3.65
N SER A 159 -1.62 18.30 4.96
CA SER A 159 -0.64 18.67 5.98
C SER A 159 -0.38 17.47 6.88
N PHE A 160 0.90 17.15 7.12
CA PHE A 160 1.30 16.02 7.95
C PHE A 160 2.68 16.28 8.58
N THR A 161 3.07 15.45 9.54
CA THR A 161 4.41 15.47 10.13
C THR A 161 5.06 14.10 9.96
N LEU A 162 6.34 14.08 9.62
CA LEU A 162 7.13 12.85 9.52
C LEU A 162 8.21 12.84 10.58
N GLU A 163 8.37 11.70 11.23
CA GLU A 163 9.57 11.40 12.01
C GLU A 163 10.76 11.20 11.09
N LYS A 164 11.97 11.31 11.63
CA LYS A 164 13.20 11.09 10.86
C LYS A 164 13.20 9.71 10.19
N GLY A 165 13.44 9.68 8.89
CA GLY A 165 13.43 8.43 8.12
C GLY A 165 13.27 8.62 6.62
N VAL A 166 13.22 7.49 5.90
CA VAL A 166 12.98 7.44 4.46
C VAL A 166 11.61 6.82 4.21
N TYR A 167 10.72 7.59 3.60
CA TYR A 167 9.35 7.19 3.31
C TYR A 167 9.21 7.01 1.80
N THR A 168 8.55 5.95 1.39
CA THR A 168 8.17 5.77 -0.01
C THR A 168 6.78 6.39 -0.20
N PHE A 169 6.61 7.22 -1.22
CA PHE A 169 5.28 7.63 -1.66
C PHE A 169 4.94 6.98 -3.00
N ILE A 170 3.66 6.66 -3.20
CA ILE A 170 3.16 5.98 -4.40
C ILE A 170 1.82 6.58 -4.84
N CYS A 171 1.45 6.37 -6.11
CA CYS A 171 0.05 6.36 -6.52
C CYS A 171 -0.51 4.95 -6.35
N SER A 172 -1.59 4.82 -5.57
CA SER A 172 -2.23 3.53 -5.26
C SER A 172 -3.36 3.15 -6.21
N PHE A 173 -3.71 4.02 -7.16
CA PHE A 173 -4.64 3.68 -8.25
C PHE A 173 -4.17 2.40 -8.97
N PRO A 174 -5.09 1.49 -9.35
CA PRO A 174 -4.75 0.16 -9.87
C PRO A 174 -3.70 0.19 -10.98
N GLY A 175 -2.57 -0.50 -10.76
CA GLY A 175 -1.48 -0.60 -11.73
C GLY A 175 -0.45 0.54 -11.72
N HIS A 176 -0.68 1.65 -11.01
CA HIS A 176 0.22 2.81 -11.03
C HIS A 176 1.43 2.66 -10.10
N PHE A 177 1.26 1.98 -8.95
CA PHE A 177 2.24 1.92 -7.86
C PHE A 177 3.64 1.43 -8.27
N GLY A 178 3.73 0.61 -9.33
CA GLY A 178 5.02 0.12 -9.82
C GLY A 178 5.87 1.18 -10.52
N MET A 179 5.25 2.20 -11.12
CA MET A 179 5.94 3.23 -11.90
C MET A 179 5.84 4.63 -11.32
N MET A 180 4.79 4.88 -10.53
CA MET A 180 4.40 6.18 -10.04
C MET A 180 4.67 6.23 -8.55
N GLN A 181 5.95 6.35 -8.22
CA GLN A 181 6.48 6.27 -6.87
C GLN A 181 7.73 7.13 -6.71
N GLY A 182 8.10 7.42 -5.47
CA GLY A 182 9.30 8.16 -5.13
C GLY A 182 9.61 8.06 -3.63
N LYS A 183 10.59 8.84 -3.18
CA LYS A 183 11.03 8.88 -1.77
C LYS A 183 10.93 10.28 -1.17
N ILE A 184 10.56 10.35 0.10
CA ILE A 184 10.71 11.53 0.96
C ILE A 184 11.74 11.17 2.03
N VAL A 185 12.82 11.94 2.10
CA VAL A 185 13.80 11.86 3.19
C VAL A 185 13.46 12.93 4.21
N ALA A 186 13.05 12.52 5.40
CA ALA A 186 12.83 13.39 6.55
C ALA A 186 14.08 13.36 7.44
N GLU A 187 14.74 14.50 7.61
CA GLU A 187 16.01 14.62 8.35
C GLU A 187 16.03 15.68 9.44
#